data_AF-A0A5Q4ECI8-F1
#
_entry.id   AF-A0A5Q4ECI8-F1
#
_cell.length_a   1.000
_cell.length_b   1.000
_cell.length_c   1.000
_cell.angle_alpha   90.00
_cell.angle_beta   90.00
_cell.angle_gamma   90.00
#
_symmetry.space_group_name_H-M   'P 1'
#
loop_
_entity.id
_entity.type
_entity.pdbx_description
1 polymer ?
#
loop_
_entity_poly.entity_id
_entity_poly.type
_entity_poly.pdbx_seq_one_letter_code
_entity_poly.pdbx_strand_id
1 'polypeptide(L)'
;MLKIVADDKIPFLRGALEGKAKIIYLPGNQIQPEHVKDADALIVRTRTQCNESLLKNSSVRLITSATIGYDHIDTHWCEQNNIRWTNAPGCNANSVVQYVSSALAYISKHHSVQLSQKTLGIIGAGNIGSRLATLAATLGIKTLINDPPRAAREGEAGFTKLDDLLEQADIITLHIPLERTVQNNTFHLVNEDFLQKITKGAWLINSSRGEIASTKALISALKDNHLAGAVLDVWENEPHINRELMNASALSTPHIAGYSADGKANGTAVCVRTISKHFNLGPDQWYPPILPIPENPVITKPCKNNDQEEMFRFLALESYDILSDSRNLRLNPSAFEKQRENYPVRREPGAWQVQGANCNEAEKSFIKSLGYNLI
;
A
#
# COMPACT_ATOMS: atom_id res chain seq x y z
N MET A 1 7.86 35.87 4.86
CA MET A 1 7.24 34.74 5.61
C MET A 1 7.27 33.54 4.69
N LEU A 2 7.70 32.37 5.17
CA LEU A 2 7.78 31.14 4.38
C LEU A 2 6.43 30.86 3.70
N LYS A 3 6.42 30.60 2.40
CA LYS A 3 5.24 30.27 1.60
C LYS A 3 5.27 28.80 1.19
N ILE A 4 4.23 28.06 1.57
CA ILE A 4 4.07 26.64 1.24
C ILE A 4 2.81 26.48 0.39
N VAL A 5 2.92 25.78 -0.73
CA VAL A 5 1.74 25.34 -1.50
C VAL A 5 1.50 23.85 -1.19
N ALA A 6 0.27 23.51 -0.85
CA ALA A 6 -0.09 22.17 -0.41
C ALA A 6 -1.33 21.64 -1.13
N ASP A 7 -1.35 20.32 -1.39
CA ASP A 7 -2.55 19.62 -1.84
C ASP A 7 -3.62 19.64 -0.71
N ASP A 8 -4.82 20.15 -1.03
CA ASP A 8 -5.92 20.39 -0.09
C ASP A 8 -6.55 19.11 0.47
N LYS A 9 -6.28 17.96 -0.14
CA LYS A 9 -6.76 16.64 0.27
C LYS A 9 -5.74 15.86 1.09
N ILE A 10 -4.60 16.45 1.47
CA ILE A 10 -3.67 15.81 2.42
C ILE A 10 -4.35 15.82 3.81
N PRO A 11 -4.71 14.64 4.35
CA PRO A 11 -5.42 14.57 5.63
C PRO A 11 -4.53 15.09 6.76
N PHE A 12 -5.14 15.71 7.77
CA PHE A 12 -4.49 16.21 8.97
C PHE A 12 -3.47 17.35 8.79
N LEU A 13 -3.21 17.83 7.56
CA LEU A 13 -2.23 18.88 7.32
C LEU A 13 -2.69 20.25 7.82
N ARG A 14 -4.00 20.54 7.72
CA ARG A 14 -4.58 21.79 8.20
C ARG A 14 -4.38 21.94 9.70
N GLY A 15 -3.81 23.07 10.10
CA GLY A 15 -3.46 23.39 11.48
C GLY A 15 -2.05 22.97 11.90
N ALA A 16 -1.31 22.23 11.05
CA ALA A 16 0.01 21.73 11.41
C ALA A 16 1.12 22.80 11.33
N LEU A 17 0.99 23.75 10.39
CA LEU A 17 2.08 24.67 10.03
C LEU A 17 1.65 26.14 9.90
N GLU A 18 0.34 26.45 9.97
CA GLU A 18 -0.23 27.80 9.74
C GLU A 18 0.23 28.84 10.76
N GLY A 19 0.65 28.41 11.95
CA GLY A 19 1.28 29.29 12.95
C GLY A 19 2.75 29.62 12.69
N LYS A 20 3.35 29.00 11.66
CA LYS A 20 4.80 29.08 11.35
C LYS A 20 5.09 29.50 9.90
N ALA A 21 4.16 29.26 8.99
CA ALA A 21 4.29 29.56 7.57
C ALA A 21 2.94 29.95 6.95
N LYS A 22 2.98 30.68 5.84
CA LYS A 22 1.80 30.94 5.00
C LYS A 22 1.56 29.70 4.13
N ILE A 23 0.42 29.05 4.29
CA ILE A 23 0.05 27.87 3.50
C ILE A 23 -1.06 28.22 2.52
N ILE A 24 -0.90 27.81 1.26
CA ILE A 24 -1.93 27.87 0.22
C ILE A 24 -2.35 26.45 -0.10
N TYR A 25 -3.62 26.13 0.16
CA TYR A 25 -4.20 24.83 -0.15
C TYR A 25 -4.91 24.88 -1.50
N LEU A 26 -4.57 23.96 -2.40
CA LEU A 26 -5.19 23.84 -3.73
C LEU A 26 -5.45 22.35 -4.03
N PRO A 27 -6.48 22.01 -4.83
CA PRO A 27 -6.59 20.67 -5.37
C PRO A 27 -5.30 20.28 -6.09
N GLY A 28 -4.75 19.09 -5.82
CA GLY A 28 -3.43 18.70 -6.32
C GLY A 28 -3.27 18.78 -7.85
N ASN A 29 -4.34 18.55 -8.61
CA ASN A 29 -4.39 18.67 -10.08
C ASN A 29 -4.58 20.12 -10.58
N GLN A 30 -4.80 21.07 -9.68
CA GLN A 30 -4.96 22.50 -9.97
C GLN A 30 -3.76 23.33 -9.49
N ILE A 31 -2.70 22.69 -8.97
CA ILE A 31 -1.43 23.36 -8.69
C ILE A 31 -0.74 23.64 -10.03
N GLN A 32 -0.57 24.93 -10.33
CA GLN A 32 -0.04 25.46 -11.61
C GLN A 32 1.19 26.37 -11.37
N PRO A 33 2.01 26.66 -12.39
CA PRO A 33 3.25 27.45 -12.26
C PRO A 33 3.10 28.78 -11.54
N GLU A 34 1.99 29.51 -11.75
CA GLU A 34 1.72 30.79 -11.09
C GLU A 34 1.57 30.67 -9.57
N HIS A 35 1.12 29.52 -9.07
CA HIS A 35 0.96 29.27 -7.64
C HIS A 35 2.30 29.04 -6.94
N VAL A 36 3.25 28.43 -7.66
CA VAL A 36 4.54 27.98 -7.12
C VAL A 36 5.68 28.97 -7.37
N LYS A 37 5.48 29.97 -8.24
CA LYS A 37 6.48 30.99 -8.62
C LYS A 37 7.27 31.58 -7.44
N ASP A 38 6.57 31.98 -6.39
CA ASP A 38 7.11 32.57 -5.15
C ASP A 38 6.96 31.63 -3.93
N ALA A 39 6.64 30.35 -4.15
CA ALA A 39 6.57 29.36 -3.08
C ALA A 39 7.96 28.87 -2.69
N ASP A 40 8.20 28.66 -1.40
CA ASP A 40 9.43 28.09 -0.87
C ASP A 40 9.42 26.56 -0.90
N ALA A 41 8.24 25.95 -0.72
CA ALA A 41 8.09 24.51 -0.67
C ALA A 41 6.72 24.02 -1.15
N LEU A 42 6.69 22.75 -1.57
CA LEU A 42 5.47 22.03 -1.95
C LEU A 42 5.22 20.85 -1.01
N ILE A 43 3.96 20.64 -0.62
CA ILE A 43 3.48 19.43 0.05
C ILE A 43 2.44 18.77 -0.85
N VAL A 44 2.78 17.64 -1.48
CA VAL A 44 2.00 17.08 -2.59
C VAL A 44 1.56 15.63 -2.35
N ARG A 45 0.71 15.13 -3.26
CA ARG A 45 0.40 13.72 -3.46
C ARG A 45 0.47 13.40 -4.96
N THR A 46 0.00 12.24 -5.36
CA THR A 46 0.08 11.70 -6.73
C THR A 46 -0.53 12.57 -7.84
N ARG A 47 -1.43 13.52 -7.52
CA ARG A 47 -2.12 14.34 -8.53
C ARG A 47 -1.30 15.52 -9.04
N THR A 48 -0.28 15.93 -8.31
CA THR A 48 0.58 17.06 -8.69
C THR A 48 1.80 16.53 -9.42
N GLN A 49 1.97 16.91 -10.68
CA GLN A 49 3.12 16.53 -11.49
C GLN A 49 4.27 17.52 -11.26
N CYS A 50 5.20 17.15 -10.39
CA CYS A 50 6.38 17.93 -10.03
C CYS A 50 7.51 17.72 -11.05
N ASN A 51 7.41 18.37 -12.20
CA ASN A 51 8.39 18.32 -13.30
C ASN A 51 8.78 19.74 -13.77
N GLU A 52 9.58 19.84 -14.85
CA GLU A 52 10.00 21.13 -15.42
C GLU A 52 8.81 22.08 -15.66
N SER A 53 7.71 21.57 -16.21
CA SER A 53 6.58 22.42 -16.59
C SER A 53 5.96 23.14 -15.40
N LEU A 54 5.96 22.52 -14.23
CA LEU A 54 5.45 23.12 -12.99
C LEU A 54 6.49 24.02 -12.32
N LEU A 55 7.74 23.57 -12.27
CA LEU A 55 8.75 24.10 -11.35
C LEU A 55 9.72 25.11 -11.98
N LYS A 56 9.78 25.20 -13.31
CA LYS A 56 10.65 26.14 -14.02
C LYS A 56 10.34 27.58 -13.60
N ASN A 57 11.38 28.33 -13.24
CA ASN A 57 11.29 29.71 -12.72
C ASN A 57 10.55 29.86 -11.37
N SER A 58 10.37 28.78 -10.62
CA SER A 58 9.84 28.83 -9.26
C SER A 58 10.94 29.09 -8.22
N SER A 59 10.54 29.59 -7.05
CA SER A 59 11.42 29.71 -5.87
C SER A 59 11.43 28.45 -5.00
N VAL A 60 10.86 27.34 -5.47
CA VAL A 60 10.69 26.11 -4.68
C VAL A 60 12.05 25.49 -4.39
N ARG A 61 12.33 25.23 -3.11
CA ARG A 61 13.58 24.61 -2.63
C ARG A 61 13.38 23.20 -2.08
N LEU A 62 12.15 22.88 -1.68
CA LEU A 62 11.79 21.58 -1.10
C LEU A 62 10.42 21.12 -1.60
N ILE A 63 10.38 19.88 -2.08
CA ILE A 63 9.16 19.14 -2.36
C ILE A 63 9.08 17.99 -1.37
N THR A 64 7.98 17.85 -0.65
CA THR A 64 7.70 16.65 0.13
C THR A 64 6.38 16.04 -0.31
N SER A 65 6.38 14.74 -0.55
CA SER A 65 5.17 14.00 -0.93
C SER A 65 4.67 13.14 0.21
N ALA A 66 3.36 13.20 0.48
CA ALA A 66 2.69 12.41 1.50
C ALA A 66 2.40 10.95 1.04
N THR A 67 3.16 10.45 0.06
CA THR A 67 2.98 9.12 -0.54
C THR A 67 4.27 8.32 -0.51
N ILE A 68 4.17 6.98 -0.59
CA ILE A 68 5.35 6.11 -0.78
C ILE A 68 5.91 6.25 -2.18
N GLY A 69 5.06 6.10 -3.21
CA GLY A 69 5.46 6.29 -4.60
C GLY A 69 5.82 7.75 -4.88
N TYR A 70 6.78 7.95 -5.79
CA TYR A 70 7.25 9.27 -6.21
C TYR A 70 7.20 9.44 -7.75
N ASP A 71 6.44 8.59 -8.45
CA ASP A 71 6.28 8.59 -9.91
C ASP A 71 5.78 9.94 -10.49
N HIS A 72 5.19 10.78 -9.65
CA HIS A 72 4.69 12.12 -9.96
C HIS A 72 5.73 13.22 -9.74
N ILE A 73 6.96 12.87 -9.34
CA ILE A 73 8.09 13.78 -9.15
C ILE A 73 9.17 13.37 -10.16
N ASP A 74 9.54 14.30 -11.04
CA ASP A 74 10.73 14.14 -11.88
C ASP A 74 11.97 14.37 -11.01
N THR A 75 12.40 13.31 -10.33
CA THR A 75 13.48 13.36 -9.34
C THR A 75 14.80 13.80 -9.98
N HIS A 76 15.07 13.36 -11.20
CA HIS A 76 16.26 13.72 -11.95
C HIS A 76 16.29 15.21 -12.29
N TRP A 77 15.18 15.74 -12.84
CA TRP A 77 15.09 17.17 -13.14
C TRP A 77 15.17 18.03 -11.87
N CYS A 78 14.51 17.61 -10.79
CA CYS A 78 14.57 18.31 -9.50
C CYS A 78 16.01 18.38 -8.97
N GLU A 79 16.75 17.28 -8.99
CA GLU A 79 18.15 17.21 -8.53
C GLU A 79 19.07 18.10 -9.38
N GLN A 80 18.93 18.08 -10.70
CA GLN A 80 19.70 18.95 -11.61
C GLN A 80 19.45 20.44 -11.37
N ASN A 81 18.28 20.81 -10.86
CA ASN A 81 17.88 22.19 -10.59
C ASN A 81 18.00 22.55 -9.09
N ASN A 82 18.72 21.76 -8.30
CA ASN A 82 18.93 21.97 -6.85
C ASN A 82 17.63 22.07 -6.04
N ILE A 83 16.56 21.43 -6.49
CA ILE A 83 15.31 21.30 -5.75
C ILE A 83 15.36 20.00 -4.96
N ARG A 84 15.42 20.11 -3.63
CA ARG A 84 15.38 18.94 -2.77
C ARG A 84 14.00 18.32 -2.85
N TRP A 85 13.93 16.99 -2.91
CA TRP A 85 12.68 16.27 -2.86
C TRP A 85 12.74 15.15 -1.82
N THR A 86 11.59 14.83 -1.23
CA THR A 86 11.42 13.69 -0.31
C THR A 86 10.03 13.08 -0.49
N ASN A 87 9.90 11.80 -0.23
CA ASN A 87 8.62 11.10 -0.12
C ASN A 87 8.42 10.62 1.33
N ALA A 88 7.39 9.80 1.57
CA ALA A 88 7.13 9.19 2.88
C ALA A 88 7.27 7.65 2.81
N PRO A 89 8.49 7.10 2.72
CA PRO A 89 8.69 5.65 2.63
C PRO A 89 8.05 4.91 3.80
N GLY A 90 7.30 3.86 3.48
CA GLY A 90 6.68 2.98 4.47
C GLY A 90 5.48 3.56 5.23
N CYS A 91 5.04 4.79 4.93
CA CYS A 91 3.98 5.46 5.70
C CYS A 91 2.68 4.65 5.79
N ASN A 92 2.30 3.97 4.72
CA ASN A 92 1.10 3.12 4.65
C ASN A 92 1.42 1.62 4.50
N ALA A 93 2.63 1.19 4.88
CA ALA A 93 3.04 -0.21 4.70
C ALA A 93 2.15 -1.18 5.49
N ASN A 94 1.81 -0.82 6.74
CA ASN A 94 0.89 -1.61 7.56
C ASN A 94 -0.52 -1.69 6.98
N SER A 95 -0.97 -0.63 6.31
CA SER A 95 -2.28 -0.61 5.65
C SER A 95 -2.30 -1.63 4.51
N VAL A 96 -1.24 -1.69 3.69
CA VAL A 96 -1.11 -2.72 2.65
C VAL A 96 -0.98 -4.12 3.25
N VAL A 97 -0.24 -4.28 4.35
CA VAL A 97 -0.16 -5.56 5.07
C VAL A 97 -1.55 -6.01 5.51
N GLN A 98 -2.35 -5.15 6.15
CA GLN A 98 -3.72 -5.47 6.55
C GLN A 98 -4.61 -5.80 5.33
N TYR A 99 -4.39 -5.15 4.18
CA TYR A 99 -5.12 -5.46 2.95
C TYR A 99 -4.82 -6.89 2.47
N VAL A 100 -3.54 -7.24 2.39
CA VAL A 100 -3.11 -8.59 2.01
C VAL A 100 -3.54 -9.62 3.07
N SER A 101 -3.54 -9.27 4.36
CA SER A 101 -4.10 -10.13 5.42
C SER A 101 -5.57 -10.47 5.17
N SER A 102 -6.38 -9.46 4.84
CA SER A 102 -7.80 -9.66 4.52
C SER A 102 -7.98 -10.49 3.24
N ALA A 103 -7.14 -10.29 2.23
CA ALA A 103 -7.11 -11.12 1.03
C ALA A 103 -6.76 -12.59 1.32
N LEU A 104 -5.73 -12.85 2.14
CA LEU A 104 -5.35 -14.20 2.56
C LEU A 104 -6.46 -14.87 3.39
N ALA A 105 -7.09 -14.12 4.30
CA ALA A 105 -8.24 -14.59 5.07
C ALA A 105 -9.44 -14.94 4.17
N TYR A 106 -9.70 -14.11 3.15
CA TYR A 106 -10.71 -14.38 2.13
C TYR A 106 -10.41 -15.67 1.35
N ILE A 107 -9.19 -15.81 0.83
CA ILE A 107 -8.75 -17.01 0.10
C ILE A 107 -8.91 -18.26 0.98
N SER A 108 -8.44 -18.20 2.22
CA SER A 108 -8.54 -19.30 3.17
C SER A 108 -9.98 -19.71 3.43
N LYS A 109 -10.85 -18.73 3.72
CA LYS A 109 -12.26 -18.97 4.07
C LYS A 109 -13.11 -19.42 2.89
N HIS A 110 -13.01 -18.75 1.75
CA HIS A 110 -13.94 -18.94 0.63
C HIS A 110 -13.48 -20.00 -0.37
N HIS A 111 -12.20 -20.36 -0.35
CA HIS A 111 -11.64 -21.38 -1.25
C HIS A 111 -11.06 -22.58 -0.50
N SER A 112 -11.35 -22.70 0.80
CA SER A 112 -10.91 -23.81 1.68
C SER A 112 -9.40 -24.05 1.61
N VAL A 113 -8.63 -22.97 1.52
CA VAL A 113 -7.17 -23.00 1.49
C VAL A 113 -6.63 -22.95 2.91
N GLN A 114 -5.96 -24.01 3.34
CA GLN A 114 -5.23 -24.03 4.61
C GLN A 114 -3.90 -23.30 4.44
N LEU A 115 -3.79 -22.06 4.92
CA LEU A 115 -2.65 -21.18 4.66
C LEU A 115 -1.34 -21.76 5.20
N SER A 116 -1.38 -22.40 6.36
CA SER A 116 -0.22 -23.06 6.99
C SER A 116 0.39 -24.20 6.14
N GLN A 117 -0.34 -24.71 5.14
CA GLN A 117 0.15 -25.74 4.20
C GLN A 117 0.57 -25.16 2.85
N LYS A 118 0.67 -23.82 2.74
CA LYS A 118 0.97 -23.11 1.50
C LYS A 118 2.32 -22.41 1.55
N THR A 119 2.85 -22.13 0.36
CA THR A 119 4.04 -21.31 0.16
C THR A 119 3.64 -19.93 -0.36
N LEU A 120 4.00 -18.88 0.38
CA LEU A 120 3.85 -17.48 -0.01
C LEU A 120 5.13 -16.98 -0.68
N GLY A 121 5.06 -16.70 -1.98
CA GLY A 121 6.08 -16.01 -2.74
C GLY A 121 5.91 -14.49 -2.65
N ILE A 122 6.90 -13.79 -2.10
CA ILE A 122 6.93 -12.34 -1.98
C ILE A 122 7.93 -11.79 -2.99
N ILE A 123 7.44 -11.07 -3.99
CA ILE A 123 8.28 -10.38 -4.97
C ILE A 123 8.38 -8.91 -4.55
N GLY A 124 9.57 -8.49 -4.13
CA GLY A 124 9.85 -7.19 -3.53
C GLY A 124 9.77 -7.22 -2.00
N ALA A 125 10.92 -7.18 -1.33
CA ALA A 125 11.03 -7.25 0.12
C ALA A 125 11.33 -5.88 0.76
N GLY A 126 10.72 -4.81 0.25
CA GLY A 126 10.84 -3.48 0.84
C GLY A 126 10.05 -3.31 2.15
N ASN A 127 9.57 -2.09 2.39
CA ASN A 127 8.78 -1.74 3.59
C ASN A 127 7.53 -2.62 3.80
N ILE A 128 6.91 -3.09 2.71
CA ILE A 128 5.69 -3.92 2.73
C ILE A 128 6.05 -5.40 2.76
N GLY A 129 6.83 -5.88 1.77
CA GLY A 129 7.18 -7.29 1.65
C GLY A 129 7.87 -7.87 2.89
N SER A 130 8.77 -7.11 3.53
CA SER A 130 9.40 -7.56 4.78
C SER A 130 8.40 -7.75 5.92
N ARG A 131 7.37 -6.90 6.03
CA ARG A 131 6.31 -7.04 7.05
C ARG A 131 5.38 -8.21 6.74
N LEU A 132 5.14 -8.49 5.45
CA LEU A 132 4.40 -9.69 5.04
C LEU A 132 5.17 -10.98 5.31
N ALA A 133 6.50 -10.98 5.18
CA ALA A 133 7.31 -12.11 5.61
C ALA A 133 7.18 -12.36 7.13
N THR A 134 7.17 -11.30 7.95
CA THR A 134 6.92 -11.40 9.40
C THR A 134 5.52 -11.95 9.71
N LEU A 135 4.48 -11.46 9.01
CA LEU A 135 3.12 -11.97 9.13
C LEU A 135 3.05 -13.46 8.76
N ALA A 136 3.63 -13.85 7.63
CA ALA A 136 3.63 -15.22 7.16
C ALA A 136 4.33 -16.15 8.15
N ALA A 137 5.47 -15.74 8.72
CA ALA A 137 6.13 -16.48 9.80
C ALA A 137 5.24 -16.61 11.05
N THR A 138 4.51 -15.56 11.43
CA THR A 138 3.55 -15.59 12.55
C THR A 138 2.42 -16.60 12.32
N LEU A 139 2.03 -16.81 11.06
CA LEU A 139 0.99 -17.75 10.64
C LEU A 139 1.52 -19.16 10.31
N GLY A 140 2.83 -19.40 10.43
CA GLY A 140 3.46 -20.66 10.06
C GLY A 140 3.44 -20.95 8.55
N ILE A 141 3.30 -19.92 7.71
CA ILE A 141 3.29 -20.05 6.24
C ILE A 141 4.74 -20.07 5.73
N LYS A 142 5.08 -21.05 4.87
CA LYS A 142 6.40 -21.08 4.22
C LYS A 142 6.55 -19.85 3.31
N THR A 143 7.69 -19.18 3.36
CA THR A 143 7.94 -17.97 2.55
C THR A 143 9.11 -18.16 1.60
N LEU A 144 8.96 -17.63 0.38
CA LEU A 144 10.03 -17.45 -0.60
C LEU A 144 10.10 -15.95 -0.92
N ILE A 145 11.29 -15.38 -0.92
CA ILE A 145 11.47 -13.92 -1.06
C ILE A 145 12.33 -13.64 -2.28
N ASN A 146 11.79 -12.94 -3.27
CA ASN A 146 12.56 -12.47 -4.42
C ASN A 146 12.76 -10.96 -4.32
N ASP A 147 14.01 -10.51 -4.23
CA ASP A 147 14.38 -9.10 -4.28
C ASP A 147 15.84 -8.97 -4.78
N PRO A 148 16.07 -9.00 -6.11
CA PRO A 148 17.41 -8.98 -6.67
C PRO A 148 18.24 -7.74 -6.24
N PRO A 149 17.68 -6.51 -6.17
CA PRO A 149 18.43 -5.35 -5.66
C PRO A 149 18.89 -5.50 -4.21
N ARG A 150 18.07 -6.09 -3.32
CA ARG A 150 18.49 -6.38 -1.94
C ARG A 150 19.50 -7.52 -1.88
N ALA A 151 19.29 -8.60 -2.63
CA ALA A 151 20.21 -9.74 -2.67
C ALA A 151 21.62 -9.31 -3.10
N ALA A 152 21.72 -8.43 -4.12
CA ALA A 152 22.99 -7.88 -4.57
C ALA A 152 23.73 -7.04 -3.50
N ARG A 153 22.99 -6.41 -2.58
CA ARG A 153 23.54 -5.54 -1.53
C ARG A 153 23.80 -6.28 -0.21
N GLU A 154 22.95 -7.24 0.14
CA GLU A 154 22.90 -7.90 1.44
C GLU A 154 23.42 -9.35 1.41
N GLY A 155 23.60 -9.90 0.21
CA GLY A 155 23.93 -11.30 -0.04
C GLY A 155 22.69 -12.13 -0.42
N GLU A 156 22.91 -13.28 -1.07
CA GLU A 156 21.85 -14.16 -1.59
C GLU A 156 21.11 -14.95 -0.49
N ALA A 157 21.67 -15.01 0.73
CA ALA A 157 21.08 -15.76 1.83
C ALA A 157 19.71 -15.19 2.22
N GLY A 158 18.66 -16.03 2.17
CA GLY A 158 17.29 -15.61 2.47
C GLY A 158 16.53 -15.05 1.27
N PHE A 159 17.14 -14.99 0.09
CA PHE A 159 16.48 -14.67 -1.17
C PHE A 159 16.35 -15.91 -2.07
N THR A 160 15.34 -15.91 -2.92
CA THR A 160 15.00 -16.97 -3.87
C THR A 160 15.01 -16.37 -5.27
N LYS A 161 15.60 -17.08 -6.23
CA LYS A 161 15.54 -16.68 -7.64
C LYS A 161 14.09 -16.65 -8.10
N LEU A 162 13.79 -15.78 -9.06
CA LEU A 162 12.41 -15.58 -9.50
C LEU A 162 11.80 -16.89 -10.01
N ASP A 163 12.48 -17.60 -10.90
CA ASP A 163 11.99 -18.86 -11.48
C ASP A 163 11.69 -19.91 -10.39
N ASP A 164 12.61 -20.11 -9.44
CA ASP A 164 12.41 -21.02 -8.31
C ASP A 164 11.19 -20.64 -7.45
N LEU A 165 10.92 -19.34 -7.28
CA LEU A 165 9.75 -18.84 -6.56
C LEU A 165 8.45 -19.14 -7.31
N LEU A 166 8.41 -18.91 -8.63
CA LEU A 166 7.22 -19.15 -9.46
C LEU A 166 6.82 -20.64 -9.46
N GLU A 167 7.82 -21.52 -9.53
CA GLU A 167 7.62 -22.98 -9.57
C GLU A 167 7.20 -23.58 -8.21
N GLN A 168 7.37 -22.84 -7.10
CA GLN A 168 7.13 -23.36 -5.74
C GLN A 168 6.03 -22.62 -4.96
N ALA A 169 5.68 -21.39 -5.34
CA ALA A 169 4.72 -20.58 -4.61
C ALA A 169 3.27 -20.94 -4.97
N ASP A 170 2.45 -21.22 -3.95
CA ASP A 170 1.00 -21.36 -4.10
C ASP A 170 0.28 -20.01 -4.14
N ILE A 171 0.88 -18.99 -3.53
CA ILE A 171 0.35 -17.61 -3.48
C ILE A 171 1.52 -16.67 -3.76
N ILE A 172 1.39 -15.82 -4.77
CA ILE A 172 2.42 -14.84 -5.15
C ILE A 172 1.87 -13.44 -4.90
N THR A 173 2.65 -12.60 -4.21
CA THR A 173 2.27 -11.22 -3.91
C THR A 173 3.35 -10.23 -4.36
N LEU A 174 2.93 -9.15 -5.02
CA LEU A 174 3.82 -8.17 -5.65
C LEU A 174 3.93 -6.88 -4.83
N HIS A 175 5.15 -6.49 -4.48
CA HIS A 175 5.48 -5.29 -3.71
C HIS A 175 6.75 -4.57 -4.23
N ILE A 176 6.86 -4.48 -5.56
CA ILE A 176 7.96 -3.82 -6.28
C ILE A 176 7.49 -2.46 -6.84
N PRO A 177 8.42 -1.50 -7.05
CA PRO A 177 8.11 -0.29 -7.81
C PRO A 177 7.85 -0.61 -9.29
N LEU A 178 7.20 0.32 -10.00
CA LEU A 178 7.16 0.29 -11.47
C LEU A 178 8.42 0.98 -12.01
N GLU A 179 9.29 0.22 -12.64
CA GLU A 179 10.53 0.67 -13.22
C GLU A 179 10.57 0.27 -14.70
N ARG A 180 11.14 1.16 -15.52
CA ARG A 180 11.30 0.96 -16.99
C ARG A 180 12.76 1.06 -17.43
N THR A 181 13.69 1.04 -16.47
CA THR A 181 15.13 1.07 -16.76
C THR A 181 15.56 -0.31 -17.24
N VAL A 182 16.64 -0.38 -18.03
CA VAL A 182 17.15 -1.66 -18.56
C VAL A 182 17.54 -2.63 -17.43
N GLN A 183 18.02 -2.10 -16.31
CA GLN A 183 18.56 -2.91 -15.21
C GLN A 183 17.48 -3.50 -14.30
N ASN A 184 16.39 -2.77 -14.09
CA ASN A 184 15.35 -3.12 -13.11
C ASN A 184 13.95 -3.08 -13.74
N ASN A 185 13.79 -3.44 -15.01
CA ASN A 185 12.49 -3.33 -15.67
C ASN A 185 11.44 -4.22 -14.99
N THR A 186 10.43 -3.60 -14.37
CA THR A 186 9.30 -4.30 -13.76
C THR A 186 8.00 -4.09 -14.54
N PHE A 187 8.03 -3.28 -15.61
CA PHE A 187 6.91 -3.13 -16.53
C PHE A 187 6.60 -4.47 -17.20
N HIS A 188 5.36 -4.94 -17.05
CA HIS A 188 4.90 -6.25 -17.49
C HIS A 188 5.82 -7.39 -17.03
N LEU A 189 6.36 -7.30 -15.82
CA LEU A 189 7.04 -8.43 -15.19
C LEU A 189 6.12 -9.66 -15.16
N VAL A 190 4.84 -9.46 -14.82
CA VAL A 190 3.82 -10.49 -14.94
C VAL A 190 3.27 -10.48 -16.37
N ASN A 191 3.98 -11.17 -17.25
CA ASN A 191 3.62 -11.43 -18.64
C ASN A 191 3.24 -12.90 -18.86
N GLU A 192 3.07 -13.31 -20.12
CA GLU A 192 2.70 -14.69 -20.49
C GLU A 192 3.76 -15.71 -20.01
N ASP A 193 5.06 -15.43 -20.18
CA ASP A 193 6.15 -16.32 -19.74
C ASP A 193 6.21 -16.46 -18.22
N PHE A 194 6.03 -15.35 -17.49
CA PHE A 194 5.93 -15.37 -16.03
C PHE A 194 4.80 -16.28 -15.58
N LEU A 195 3.61 -16.09 -16.17
CA LEU A 195 2.43 -16.87 -15.81
C LEU A 195 2.57 -18.34 -16.15
N GLN A 196 3.25 -18.70 -17.25
CA GLN A 196 3.51 -20.11 -17.61
C GLN A 196 4.38 -20.86 -16.60
N LYS A 197 5.29 -20.15 -15.91
CA LYS A 197 6.16 -20.74 -14.88
C LYS A 197 5.48 -20.88 -13.52
N ILE A 198 4.37 -20.17 -13.30
CA ILE A 198 3.65 -20.25 -12.03
C ILE A 198 3.07 -21.65 -11.86
N THR A 199 3.08 -22.13 -10.61
CA THR A 199 2.36 -23.34 -10.22
C THR A 199 0.88 -23.24 -10.62
N LYS A 200 0.39 -24.19 -11.43
CA LYS A 200 -1.04 -24.23 -11.82
C LYS A 200 -1.94 -24.27 -10.58
N GLY A 201 -2.92 -23.37 -10.53
CA GLY A 201 -3.81 -23.20 -9.38
C GLY A 201 -3.27 -22.27 -8.29
N ALA A 202 -2.14 -21.59 -8.53
CA ALA A 202 -1.66 -20.56 -7.62
C ALA A 202 -2.55 -19.31 -7.65
N TRP A 203 -2.40 -18.49 -6.61
CA TRP A 203 -3.03 -17.19 -6.48
C TRP A 203 -2.04 -16.07 -6.77
N LEU A 204 -2.52 -14.99 -7.38
CA LEU A 204 -1.75 -13.77 -7.57
C LEU A 204 -2.38 -12.59 -6.83
N ILE A 205 -1.57 -11.83 -6.09
CA ILE A 205 -1.97 -10.60 -5.41
C ILE A 205 -1.13 -9.45 -5.96
N ASN A 206 -1.78 -8.45 -6.57
CA ASN A 206 -1.10 -7.22 -6.97
C ASN A 206 -1.72 -6.01 -6.27
N SER A 207 -0.96 -5.44 -5.33
CA SER A 207 -1.25 -4.18 -4.64
C SER A 207 -0.10 -3.18 -4.76
N SER A 208 0.69 -3.30 -5.84
CA SER A 208 1.88 -2.49 -6.10
C SER A 208 1.64 -1.39 -7.14
N ARG A 209 1.75 -1.72 -8.43
CA ARG A 209 1.38 -0.90 -9.60
C ARG A 209 0.71 -1.76 -10.65
N GLY A 210 -0.22 -1.18 -11.40
CA GLY A 210 -1.02 -1.90 -12.38
C GLY A 210 -0.18 -2.45 -13.53
N GLU A 211 0.68 -1.60 -14.08
CA GLU A 211 1.53 -1.87 -15.24
C GLU A 211 2.66 -2.88 -14.97
N ILE A 212 2.80 -3.37 -13.74
CA ILE A 212 3.66 -4.53 -13.46
C ILE A 212 3.05 -5.81 -14.04
N ALA A 213 1.73 -5.88 -14.17
CA ALA A 213 1.04 -7.02 -14.72
C ALA A 213 0.32 -6.69 -16.02
N SER A 214 0.58 -7.49 -17.05
CA SER A 214 -0.11 -7.37 -18.33
C SER A 214 -1.58 -7.78 -18.16
N THR A 215 -2.49 -6.86 -18.41
CA THR A 215 -3.95 -7.09 -18.34
C THR A 215 -4.35 -8.26 -19.23
N LYS A 216 -3.80 -8.33 -20.45
CA LYS A 216 -4.09 -9.40 -21.40
C LYS A 216 -3.64 -10.76 -20.86
N ALA A 217 -2.41 -10.83 -20.36
CA ALA A 217 -1.84 -12.08 -19.86
C ALA A 217 -2.62 -12.60 -18.63
N LEU A 218 -2.99 -11.71 -17.70
CA LEU A 218 -3.81 -12.05 -16.54
C LEU A 218 -5.21 -12.57 -16.91
N ILE A 219 -5.89 -11.90 -17.86
CA ILE A 219 -7.21 -12.36 -18.34
C ILE A 219 -7.11 -13.78 -18.87
N SER A 220 -6.10 -14.09 -19.69
CA SER A 220 -5.90 -15.44 -20.23
C SER A 220 -5.69 -16.46 -19.12
N ALA A 221 -4.74 -16.21 -18.21
CA ALA A 221 -4.42 -17.15 -17.14
C ALA A 221 -5.58 -17.41 -16.18
N LEU A 222 -6.44 -16.42 -15.93
CA LEU A 222 -7.65 -16.57 -15.13
C LEU A 222 -8.74 -17.36 -15.88
N LYS A 223 -8.97 -17.05 -17.16
CA LYS A 223 -9.98 -17.76 -17.97
C LYS A 223 -9.63 -19.23 -18.21
N ASP A 224 -8.35 -19.52 -18.38
CA ASP A 224 -7.84 -20.87 -18.61
C ASP A 224 -7.69 -21.68 -17.29
N ASN A 225 -8.07 -21.09 -16.15
CA ASN A 225 -7.88 -21.64 -14.80
C ASN A 225 -6.42 -22.06 -14.53
N HIS A 226 -5.47 -21.35 -15.14
CA HIS A 226 -4.06 -21.52 -14.82
C HIS A 226 -3.76 -20.90 -13.45
N LEU A 227 -4.35 -19.74 -13.16
CA LEU A 227 -4.46 -19.19 -11.82
C LEU A 227 -5.78 -19.63 -11.18
N ALA A 228 -5.76 -19.97 -9.89
CA ALA A 228 -7.00 -20.21 -9.13
C ALA A 228 -7.77 -18.91 -8.86
N GLY A 229 -7.06 -17.78 -8.83
CA GLY A 229 -7.66 -16.46 -8.72
C GLY A 229 -6.62 -15.35 -8.60
N ALA A 230 -7.09 -14.11 -8.76
CA ALA A 230 -6.29 -12.92 -8.57
C ALA A 230 -6.99 -11.92 -7.62
N VAL A 231 -6.18 -11.26 -6.79
CA VAL A 231 -6.59 -10.13 -5.94
C VAL A 231 -5.86 -8.89 -6.46
N LEU A 232 -6.62 -7.96 -7.03
CA LEU A 232 -6.08 -6.77 -7.68
C LEU A 232 -6.56 -5.51 -6.98
N ASP A 233 -5.62 -4.72 -6.48
CA ASP A 233 -5.89 -3.35 -6.01
C ASP A 233 -5.49 -2.31 -7.07
N VAL A 234 -4.57 -2.66 -7.96
CA VAL A 234 -3.97 -1.73 -8.94
C VAL A 234 -4.21 -2.23 -10.36
N TRP A 235 -4.34 -1.29 -11.31
CA TRP A 235 -4.82 -1.58 -12.65
C TRP A 235 -4.00 -0.84 -13.72
N GLU A 236 -3.84 -1.44 -14.89
CA GLU A 236 -3.35 -0.67 -16.04
C GLU A 236 -4.38 0.41 -16.40
N ASN A 237 -3.88 1.60 -16.75
CA ASN A 237 -4.68 2.74 -17.22
C ASN A 237 -5.69 3.29 -16.19
N GLU A 238 -5.37 3.26 -14.89
CA GLU A 238 -6.21 3.92 -13.88
C GLU A 238 -6.51 5.39 -14.25
N PRO A 239 -7.77 5.87 -14.07
CA PRO A 239 -8.91 5.17 -13.46
C PRO A 239 -9.75 4.33 -14.43
N HIS A 240 -9.36 4.22 -15.70
CA HIS A 240 -10.08 3.53 -16.76
C HIS A 240 -9.73 2.03 -16.80
N ILE A 241 -10.08 1.33 -15.72
CA ILE A 241 -9.73 -0.08 -15.53
C ILE A 241 -10.39 -0.99 -16.57
N ASN A 242 -9.71 -2.08 -16.91
CA ASN A 242 -10.28 -3.11 -17.77
C ASN A 242 -11.37 -3.92 -17.04
N ARG A 243 -12.62 -3.83 -17.51
CA ARG A 243 -13.77 -4.49 -16.89
C ARG A 243 -13.75 -6.01 -17.00
N GLU A 244 -13.15 -6.55 -18.05
CA GLU A 244 -13.01 -7.99 -18.23
C GLU A 244 -12.08 -8.58 -17.17
N LEU A 245 -10.92 -7.95 -16.95
CA LEU A 245 -10.00 -8.35 -15.87
C LEU A 245 -10.64 -8.18 -14.50
N MET A 246 -11.36 -7.08 -14.26
CA MET A 246 -12.10 -6.86 -13.01
C MET A 246 -13.08 -8.00 -12.74
N ASN A 247 -13.85 -8.40 -13.75
CA ASN A 247 -14.83 -9.47 -13.60
C ASN A 247 -14.19 -10.85 -13.43
N ALA A 248 -13.07 -11.12 -14.10
CA ALA A 248 -12.34 -12.39 -13.99
C ALA A 248 -11.56 -12.55 -12.67
N SER A 249 -11.17 -11.44 -12.02
CA SER A 249 -10.47 -11.47 -10.74
C SER A 249 -11.39 -11.92 -9.60
N ALA A 250 -10.83 -12.47 -8.51
CA ALA A 250 -11.61 -12.86 -7.33
C ALA A 250 -11.94 -11.64 -6.45
N LEU A 251 -10.97 -10.75 -6.25
CA LEU A 251 -11.13 -9.49 -5.53
C LEU A 251 -10.58 -8.33 -6.36
N SER A 252 -11.27 -7.21 -6.33
CA SER A 252 -10.97 -6.05 -7.19
C SER A 252 -11.24 -4.76 -6.45
N THR A 253 -10.22 -4.00 -6.09
CA THR A 253 -10.38 -2.76 -5.32
C THR A 253 -9.76 -1.55 -6.03
N PRO A 254 -10.24 -0.31 -5.76
CA PRO A 254 -9.85 0.86 -6.55
C PRO A 254 -8.58 1.53 -6.03
N HIS A 255 -7.46 0.81 -5.94
CA HIS A 255 -6.18 1.35 -5.49
C HIS A 255 -6.27 2.01 -4.11
N ILE A 256 -6.71 1.22 -3.13
CA ILE A 256 -7.00 1.61 -1.75
C ILE A 256 -6.31 0.73 -0.70
N ALA A 257 -5.44 -0.21 -1.08
CA ALA A 257 -4.74 -1.08 -0.13
C ALA A 257 -4.02 -0.26 0.95
N GLY A 258 -3.45 0.88 0.56
CA GLY A 258 -2.76 1.83 1.42
C GLY A 258 -3.63 2.87 2.17
N TYR A 259 -4.97 2.80 2.12
CA TYR A 259 -5.86 3.92 2.49
C TYR A 259 -6.34 3.95 3.95
N SER A 260 -5.56 3.47 4.92
CA SER A 260 -5.90 3.65 6.34
C SER A 260 -5.72 5.11 6.79
N ALA A 261 -6.44 5.52 7.84
CA ALA A 261 -6.23 6.83 8.46
C ALA A 261 -4.83 6.93 9.08
N ASP A 262 -4.30 5.83 9.61
CA ASP A 262 -2.96 5.71 10.18
C ASP A 262 -1.88 5.97 9.11
N GLY A 263 -2.01 5.34 7.94
CA GLY A 263 -1.08 5.52 6.83
C GLY A 263 -1.08 6.94 6.29
N LYS A 264 -2.27 7.53 6.15
CA LYS A 264 -2.45 8.95 5.79
C LYS A 264 -1.81 9.89 6.83
N ALA A 265 -2.02 9.62 8.11
CA ALA A 265 -1.42 10.38 9.21
C ALA A 265 0.11 10.30 9.21
N ASN A 266 0.67 9.11 8.98
CA ASN A 266 2.11 8.91 8.88
C ASN A 266 2.70 9.70 7.70
N GLY A 267 2.04 9.68 6.53
CA GLY A 267 2.48 10.45 5.35
C GLY A 267 2.51 11.96 5.61
N THR A 268 1.45 12.49 6.23
CA THR A 268 1.39 13.90 6.63
C THR A 268 2.46 14.23 7.67
N ALA A 269 2.66 13.37 8.67
CA ALA A 269 3.66 13.57 9.70
C ALA A 269 5.07 13.64 9.13
N VAL A 270 5.42 12.77 8.17
CA VAL A 270 6.70 12.86 7.46
C VAL A 270 6.84 14.22 6.77
N CYS A 271 5.82 14.66 6.03
CA CYS A 271 5.86 15.95 5.33
C CYS A 271 6.07 17.13 6.28
N VAL A 272 5.29 17.21 7.36
CA VAL A 272 5.38 18.30 8.34
C VAL A 272 6.76 18.31 9.00
N ARG A 273 7.26 17.15 9.43
CA ARG A 273 8.59 17.03 10.05
C ARG A 273 9.70 17.40 9.07
N THR A 274 9.60 17.02 7.80
CA THR A 274 10.60 17.36 6.78
C THR A 274 10.64 18.86 6.52
N ILE A 275 9.47 19.48 6.32
CA ILE A 275 9.35 20.93 6.15
C ILE A 275 9.88 21.66 7.39
N SER A 276 9.48 21.21 8.58
CA SER A 276 9.92 21.79 9.84
C SER A 276 11.43 21.77 9.99
N LYS A 277 12.07 20.62 9.77
CA LYS A 277 13.53 20.46 9.88
C LYS A 277 14.27 21.28 8.83
N HIS A 278 13.76 21.33 7.61
CA HIS A 278 14.42 22.05 6.52
C HIS A 278 14.39 23.57 6.73
N PHE A 279 13.29 24.11 7.23
CA PHE A 279 13.12 25.56 7.44
C PHE A 279 13.21 26.00 8.91
N ASN A 280 13.60 25.09 9.81
CA ASN A 280 13.72 25.32 11.26
C ASN A 280 12.44 25.92 11.90
N LEU A 281 11.28 25.30 11.65
CA LEU A 281 9.98 25.83 12.09
C LEU A 281 9.59 25.42 13.53
N GLY A 282 10.23 24.36 14.06
CA GLY A 282 10.00 23.81 15.41
C GLY A 282 9.21 22.49 15.53
N PRO A 283 8.14 22.20 14.75
CA PRO A 283 7.36 20.95 14.87
C PRO A 283 8.06 19.69 14.29
N ASP A 284 9.32 19.43 14.68
CA ASP A 284 10.17 18.35 14.11
C ASP A 284 9.74 16.93 14.51
N GLN A 285 8.84 16.81 15.48
CA GLN A 285 8.23 15.55 15.96
C GLN A 285 6.71 15.54 15.79
N TRP A 286 6.16 16.45 14.99
CA TRP A 286 4.71 16.59 14.86
C TRP A 286 4.04 15.30 14.39
N TYR A 287 2.89 15.02 14.96
CA TYR A 287 1.98 13.95 14.58
C TYR A 287 0.55 14.46 14.82
N PRO A 288 -0.44 14.09 14.01
CA PRO A 288 -1.81 14.51 14.28
C PRO A 288 -2.26 14.05 15.67
N PRO A 289 -2.86 14.95 16.48
CA PRO A 289 -3.18 14.63 17.87
C PRO A 289 -4.33 13.62 18.00
N ILE A 290 -5.21 13.54 17.00
CA ILE A 290 -6.39 12.68 17.02
C ILE A 290 -6.52 11.99 15.66
N LEU A 291 -6.73 10.68 15.69
CA LEU A 291 -7.12 9.87 14.53
C LEU A 291 -8.58 9.42 14.68
N PRO A 292 -9.33 9.27 13.58
CA PRO A 292 -10.72 8.83 13.63
C PRO A 292 -10.81 7.40 14.15
N ILE A 293 -11.72 7.13 15.09
CA ILE A 293 -11.94 5.77 15.60
C ILE A 293 -12.84 4.96 14.65
N PRO A 294 -12.68 3.64 14.57
CA PRO A 294 -13.69 2.79 13.94
C PRO A 294 -15.05 2.96 14.61
N GLU A 295 -16.14 2.79 13.87
CA GLU A 295 -17.50 2.89 14.40
C GLU A 295 -17.75 1.87 15.51
N ASN A 296 -17.28 0.63 15.32
CA ASN A 296 -17.36 -0.45 16.28
C ASN A 296 -15.94 -0.97 16.60
N PRO A 297 -15.17 -0.31 17.49
CA PRO A 297 -13.75 -0.59 17.66
C PRO A 297 -13.46 -1.85 18.49
N VAL A 298 -14.50 -2.52 19.01
CA VAL A 298 -14.36 -3.69 19.89
C VAL A 298 -14.67 -4.97 19.12
N ILE A 299 -13.70 -5.88 19.07
CA ILE A 299 -13.87 -7.23 18.53
C ILE A 299 -14.11 -8.20 19.69
N THR A 300 -15.23 -8.90 19.63
CA THR A 300 -15.64 -9.88 20.66
C THR A 300 -15.45 -11.31 20.16
N LYS A 301 -15.30 -12.27 21.08
CA LYS A 301 -15.12 -13.70 20.79
C LYS A 301 -13.95 -14.05 19.84
N PRO A 302 -12.73 -13.51 20.08
CA PRO A 302 -11.59 -13.74 19.22
C PRO A 302 -10.98 -15.15 19.37
N CYS A 303 -11.21 -15.83 20.50
CA CYS A 303 -10.58 -17.11 20.84
C CYS A 303 -11.23 -18.27 20.06
N LYS A 304 -10.41 -19.21 19.58
CA LYS A 304 -10.85 -20.29 18.67
C LYS A 304 -10.23 -21.64 19.04
N ASN A 305 -10.14 -21.95 20.33
CA ASN A 305 -9.58 -23.20 20.84
C ASN A 305 -8.16 -23.48 20.32
N ASN A 306 -7.31 -22.44 20.28
CA ASN A 306 -5.95 -22.46 19.71
C ASN A 306 -5.86 -22.65 18.19
N ASP A 307 -6.96 -22.58 17.44
CA ASP A 307 -6.89 -22.50 15.97
C ASP A 307 -6.46 -21.09 15.54
N GLN A 308 -5.14 -20.89 15.44
CA GLN A 308 -4.53 -19.63 15.03
C GLN A 308 -4.96 -19.17 13.64
N GLU A 309 -5.21 -20.10 12.71
CA GLU A 309 -5.62 -19.74 11.35
C GLU A 309 -7.06 -19.21 11.35
N GLU A 310 -7.97 -19.82 12.12
CA GLU A 310 -9.33 -19.31 12.33
C GLU A 310 -9.34 -17.98 13.09
N MET A 311 -8.49 -17.82 14.11
CA MET A 311 -8.32 -16.54 14.80
C MET A 311 -7.86 -15.45 13.85
N PHE A 312 -6.86 -15.73 13.01
CA PHE A 312 -6.38 -14.81 11.99
C PHE A 312 -7.47 -14.44 11.00
N ARG A 313 -8.19 -15.43 10.44
CA ARG A 313 -9.30 -15.18 9.51
C ARG A 313 -10.36 -14.26 10.12
N PHE A 314 -10.75 -14.55 11.35
CA PHE A 314 -11.74 -13.77 12.08
C PHE A 314 -11.27 -12.32 12.29
N LEU A 315 -10.10 -12.12 12.89
CA LEU A 315 -9.57 -10.79 13.19
C LEU A 315 -9.31 -9.94 11.93
N ALA A 316 -8.74 -10.55 10.89
CA ALA A 316 -8.45 -9.86 9.64
C ALA A 316 -9.73 -9.35 8.96
N LEU A 317 -10.78 -10.17 8.89
CA LEU A 317 -12.05 -9.80 8.25
C LEU A 317 -12.90 -8.86 9.12
N GLU A 318 -12.85 -8.97 10.45
CA GLU A 318 -13.53 -8.04 11.36
C GLU A 318 -12.89 -6.64 11.34
N SER A 319 -11.55 -6.58 11.28
CA SER A 319 -10.85 -5.29 11.26
C SER A 319 -10.79 -4.63 9.89
N TYR A 320 -10.93 -5.42 8.81
CA TYR A 320 -11.01 -4.94 7.45
C TYR A 320 -11.67 -5.96 6.51
N ASP A 321 -12.91 -5.69 6.11
CA ASP A 321 -13.60 -6.49 5.09
C ASP A 321 -13.29 -6.02 3.66
N ILE A 322 -12.32 -6.69 3.02
CA ILE A 322 -11.96 -6.44 1.62
C ILE A 322 -13.11 -6.72 0.62
N LEU A 323 -14.08 -7.56 0.99
CA LEU A 323 -15.21 -7.88 0.11
C LEU A 323 -16.15 -6.68 -0.06
N SER A 324 -16.29 -5.84 0.96
CA SER A 324 -17.07 -4.61 0.86
C SER A 324 -16.50 -3.70 -0.24
N ASP A 325 -15.19 -3.46 -0.22
CA ASP A 325 -14.51 -2.66 -1.23
C ASP A 325 -14.60 -3.29 -2.62
N SER A 326 -14.44 -4.61 -2.71
CA SER A 326 -14.54 -5.34 -3.97
C SER A 326 -15.93 -5.24 -4.60
N ARG A 327 -16.98 -5.39 -3.77
CA ARG A 327 -18.37 -5.22 -4.20
C ARG A 327 -18.65 -3.79 -4.65
N ASN A 328 -18.17 -2.79 -3.91
CA ASN A 328 -18.36 -1.39 -4.25
C ASN A 328 -17.75 -1.03 -5.62
N LEU A 329 -16.53 -1.51 -5.91
CA LEU A 329 -15.91 -1.29 -7.21
C LEU A 329 -16.72 -1.94 -8.33
N ARG A 330 -17.12 -3.21 -8.17
CA ARG A 330 -17.88 -3.95 -9.18
C ARG A 330 -19.25 -3.35 -9.47
N LEU A 331 -19.93 -2.82 -8.46
CA LEU A 331 -21.23 -2.17 -8.61
C LEU A 331 -21.14 -0.86 -9.38
N ASN A 332 -20.07 -0.08 -9.19
CA ASN A 332 -19.92 1.21 -9.86
C ASN A 332 -18.45 1.49 -10.26
N PRO A 333 -17.91 0.78 -11.26
CA PRO A 333 -16.51 0.93 -11.68
C PRO A 333 -16.19 2.30 -12.27
N SER A 334 -17.19 3.00 -12.84
CA SER A 334 -17.05 4.39 -13.28
C SER A 334 -16.79 5.37 -12.14
N ALA A 335 -17.11 5.01 -10.90
CA ALA A 335 -16.88 5.82 -9.72
C ALA A 335 -15.50 5.56 -9.07
N PHE A 336 -14.55 4.92 -9.76
CA PHE A 336 -13.21 4.57 -9.26
C PHE A 336 -12.58 5.68 -8.39
N GLU A 337 -12.48 6.90 -8.93
CA GLU A 337 -11.88 8.02 -8.19
C GLU A 337 -12.77 8.52 -7.05
N LYS A 338 -14.08 8.60 -7.26
CA LYS A 338 -15.01 9.03 -6.22
C LYS A 338 -14.99 8.09 -5.01
N GLN A 339 -14.81 6.78 -5.24
CA GLN A 339 -14.66 5.78 -4.18
C GLN A 339 -13.37 5.99 -3.38
N ARG A 340 -12.27 6.36 -4.04
CA ARG A 340 -10.99 6.68 -3.39
C ARG A 340 -11.06 7.97 -2.59
N GLU A 341 -11.67 9.01 -3.16
CA GLU A 341 -11.82 10.32 -2.53
C GLU A 341 -12.69 10.26 -1.27
N ASN A 342 -13.75 9.45 -1.31
CA ASN A 342 -14.70 9.28 -0.20
C ASN A 342 -14.52 7.94 0.52
N TYR A 343 -13.31 7.39 0.50
CA TYR A 343 -13.03 6.09 1.11
C TYR A 343 -13.34 6.13 2.61
N PRO A 344 -14.09 5.16 3.15
CA PRO A 344 -14.50 5.16 4.56
C PRO A 344 -13.31 5.13 5.50
N VAL A 345 -13.58 5.43 6.78
CA VAL A 345 -12.56 5.30 7.83
C VAL A 345 -12.17 3.84 7.96
N ARG A 346 -10.93 3.53 7.54
CA ARG A 346 -10.25 2.27 7.80
C ARG A 346 -9.11 2.52 8.76
N ARG A 347 -9.00 1.69 9.80
CA ARG A 347 -7.90 1.75 10.78
C ARG A 347 -7.13 0.44 10.82
N GLU A 348 -5.85 0.56 11.11
CA GLU A 348 -4.92 -0.58 11.25
C GLU A 348 -5.19 -1.39 12.54
N PRO A 349 -4.69 -2.64 12.66
CA PRO A 349 -4.98 -3.53 13.80
C PRO A 349 -4.81 -2.88 15.18
N GLY A 350 -3.80 -2.01 15.34
CA GLY A 350 -3.54 -1.29 16.59
C GLY A 350 -4.59 -0.24 16.99
N ALA A 351 -5.65 -0.04 16.21
CA ALA A 351 -6.80 0.78 16.59
C ALA A 351 -7.97 -0.03 17.14
N TRP A 352 -7.92 -1.36 17.05
CA TRP A 352 -8.98 -2.27 17.47
C TRP A 352 -8.70 -2.82 18.86
N GLN A 353 -9.75 -2.94 19.66
CA GLN A 353 -9.73 -3.50 21.01
C GLN A 353 -10.33 -4.91 20.97
N VAL A 354 -9.53 -5.92 21.30
CA VAL A 354 -9.89 -7.33 21.19
C VAL A 354 -10.12 -7.91 22.58
N GLN A 355 -11.34 -8.40 22.85
CA GLN A 355 -11.71 -8.91 24.17
C GLN A 355 -11.07 -10.29 24.46
N GLY A 356 -10.04 -10.29 25.31
CA GLY A 356 -9.21 -11.46 25.58
C GLY A 356 -9.62 -12.32 26.77
N ALA A 357 -10.70 -11.96 27.49
CA ALA A 357 -11.07 -12.57 28.77
C ALA A 357 -11.23 -14.10 28.73
N ASN A 358 -11.68 -14.65 27.60
CA ASN A 358 -11.90 -16.09 27.42
C ASN A 358 -10.77 -16.80 26.65
N CYS A 359 -9.68 -16.09 26.33
CA CYS A 359 -8.55 -16.66 25.60
C CYS A 359 -7.52 -17.22 26.58
N ASN A 360 -6.84 -18.29 26.20
CA ASN A 360 -5.64 -18.72 26.92
C ASN A 360 -4.42 -17.84 26.55
N GLU A 361 -3.29 -18.02 27.24
CA GLU A 361 -2.10 -17.17 27.02
C GLU A 361 -1.48 -17.30 25.62
N ALA A 362 -1.55 -18.49 24.99
CA ALA A 362 -1.06 -18.67 23.62
C ALA A 362 -1.91 -17.88 22.62
N GLU A 363 -3.24 -17.93 22.76
CA GLU A 363 -4.18 -17.16 21.96
C GLU A 363 -3.98 -15.64 22.15
N LYS A 364 -3.81 -15.18 23.40
CA LYS A 364 -3.52 -13.77 23.69
C LYS A 364 -2.20 -13.30 23.09
N SER A 365 -1.16 -14.13 23.16
CA SER A 365 0.14 -13.84 22.55
C SER A 365 0.01 -13.71 21.03
N PHE A 366 -0.73 -14.63 20.41
CA PHE A 366 -1.01 -14.61 18.97
C PHE A 366 -1.81 -13.36 18.53
N ILE A 367 -2.83 -12.94 19.29
CA ILE A 367 -3.58 -11.69 19.00
C ILE A 367 -2.63 -10.48 19.01
N LYS A 368 -1.72 -10.41 20.00
CA LYS A 368 -0.75 -9.32 20.11
C LYS A 368 0.28 -9.35 18.99
N SER A 369 0.75 -10.53 18.55
CA SER A 369 1.71 -10.63 17.45
C SER A 369 1.12 -10.17 16.10
N LEU A 370 -0.21 -10.25 15.95
CA LEU A 370 -0.94 -9.68 14.82
C LEU A 370 -1.15 -8.15 14.92
N GLY A 371 -0.71 -7.52 16.02
CA GLY A 371 -0.73 -6.06 16.21
C GLY A 371 -2.03 -5.49 16.77
N TYR A 372 -2.92 -6.32 17.32
CA TYR A 372 -4.16 -5.87 17.95
C TYR A 372 -3.95 -5.50 19.43
N ASN A 373 -4.76 -4.56 19.93
CA ASN A 373 -4.77 -4.25 21.36
C ASN A 373 -5.70 -5.22 22.10
N LEU A 374 -5.17 -5.96 23.05
CA LEU A 374 -5.96 -6.85 23.90
C LEU A 374 -6.55 -6.08 25.09
N ILE A 375 -7.84 -6.29 25.38
CA ILE A 375 -8.55 -5.76 26.56
C ILE A 375 -9.22 -6.85 27.38
#